data_AF-A0A5I2X7Q2-F1
#
_entry.id   AF-A0A5I2X7Q2-F1
#
_cell.length_a   1.000
_cell.length_b   1.000
_cell.length_c   1.000
_cell.angle_alpha   90.00
_cell.angle_beta   90.00
_cell.angle_gamma   90.00
#
_symmetry.space_group_name_H-M   'P 1'
#
loop_
_entity.id
_entity.type
_entity.pdbx_description
1 polymer ?
#
loop_
_entity_poly.entity_id
_entity_poly.type
_entity_poly.pdbx_seq_one_letter_code
_entity_poly.pdbx_strand_id
1 'polypeptide(L)'
;MKSLKKPRAHYRWVGATVVTRQELSSSLATLPAGSRGVVYAASRGLSVVFDACPCCGVQLRLARVRPEMLDIVAYPDVEEVAGGDK
;
A
#
# COMPACT_ATOMS: atom_id res chain seq x y z
N MET A 1 -6.87 15.74 -6.22
CA MET A 1 -7.53 14.47 -5.88
C MET A 1 -7.70 14.43 -4.36
N LYS A 2 -8.90 14.21 -3.83
CA LYS A 2 -9.12 14.19 -2.37
C LYS A 2 -8.55 12.88 -1.81
N SER A 3 -7.46 12.97 -1.04
CA SER A 3 -6.90 11.82 -0.31
C SER A 3 -7.93 11.36 0.74
N LEU A 4 -8.23 10.06 0.79
CA LEU A 4 -9.16 9.51 1.77
C LEU A 4 -8.57 9.60 3.18
N LYS A 5 -9.42 9.52 4.21
CA LYS A 5 -8.95 9.55 5.59
C LYS A 5 -8.11 8.31 5.87
N LYS A 6 -6.84 8.53 6.21
CA LYS A 6 -5.87 7.49 6.56
C LYS A 6 -6.35 6.66 7.76
N PRO A 7 -6.38 5.32 7.67
CA PRO A 7 -6.67 4.48 8.82
C PRO A 7 -5.66 4.71 9.94
N ARG A 8 -6.14 4.87 11.18
CA ARG A 8 -5.26 5.07 12.34
C ARG A 8 -4.49 3.81 12.73
N ALA A 9 -5.12 2.64 12.59
CA ALA A 9 -4.53 1.36 12.97
C ALA A 9 -3.93 0.64 11.76
N HIS A 10 -2.71 0.11 11.90
CA HIS A 10 -1.96 -0.54 10.83
C HIS A 10 -2.71 -1.69 10.16
N TYR A 11 -3.38 -2.56 10.93
CA TYR A 11 -4.11 -3.70 10.38
C TYR A 11 -5.24 -3.31 9.41
N ARG A 12 -5.82 -2.10 9.56
CA ARG A 12 -6.89 -1.59 8.68
C ARG A 12 -6.39 -1.12 7.31
N TRP A 13 -5.08 -1.10 7.12
CA TRP A 13 -4.49 -0.80 5.81
C TRP A 13 -4.42 -2.03 4.92
N VAL A 14 -4.44 -3.26 5.47
CA VAL A 14 -4.31 -4.47 4.66
C VAL A 14 -5.49 -4.57 3.70
N GLY A 15 -5.18 -4.70 2.40
CA GLY A 15 -6.14 -4.64 1.29
C GLY A 15 -6.35 -3.24 0.70
N ALA A 16 -5.90 -2.18 1.37
CA ALA A 16 -6.10 -0.82 0.90
C ALA A 16 -5.25 -0.53 -0.35
N THR A 17 -5.84 0.19 -1.30
CA THR A 17 -5.09 0.78 -2.40
C THR A 17 -4.48 2.11 -1.94
N VAL A 18 -3.20 2.27 -2.20
CA VAL A 18 -2.39 3.42 -1.78
C VAL A 18 -1.62 4.02 -2.95
N VAL A 19 -1.23 5.28 -2.78
CA VAL A 19 -0.34 6.01 -3.69
C VAL A 19 0.80 6.64 -2.89
N THR A 20 2.03 6.63 -3.43
CA THR A 20 3.17 7.28 -2.79
C THR A 20 3.04 8.81 -2.86
N ARG A 21 3.31 9.48 -1.73
CA ARG A 21 3.31 10.95 -1.65
C ARG A 21 4.65 11.58 -1.99
N GLN A 22 5.70 10.78 -1.86
CA GLN A 22 7.08 11.14 -2.07
C GLN A 22 7.79 9.97 -2.72
N GLU A 23 9.00 10.21 -3.22
CA GLU A 23 9.88 9.17 -3.69
C GLU A 23 10.21 8.18 -2.55
N LEU A 24 10.12 6.89 -2.85
CA LEU A 24 10.54 5.82 -1.95
C LEU A 24 11.76 5.13 -2.55
N SER A 25 12.86 5.14 -1.82
CA SER A 25 14.07 4.43 -2.24
C SER A 25 14.28 3.16 -1.43
N SER A 26 14.82 2.16 -2.10
CA SER A 26 15.37 0.94 -1.53
C SER A 26 16.76 0.71 -2.13
N SER A 27 17.51 -0.26 -1.61
CA SER A 27 18.81 -0.63 -2.19
C SER A 27 18.71 -1.16 -3.63
N LEU A 28 17.53 -1.61 -4.06
CA LEU A 28 17.32 -2.21 -5.39
C LEU A 28 16.75 -1.22 -6.41
N ALA A 29 15.93 -0.28 -5.96
CA ALA A 29 15.20 0.61 -6.85
C ALA A 29 14.66 1.84 -6.13
N THR A 30 14.43 2.87 -6.94
CA THR A 30 13.73 4.10 -6.56
C THR A 30 12.34 4.09 -7.20
N LEU A 31 11.33 4.32 -6.37
CA LEU A 31 9.94 4.38 -6.76
C LEU A 31 9.48 5.85 -6.71
N PRO A 32 9.01 6.43 -7.84
CA PRO A 32 8.63 7.83 -7.89
C PRO A 32 7.40 8.13 -7.02
N ALA A 33 7.19 9.42 -6.72
CA ALA A 33 5.93 9.88 -6.16
C ALA A 33 4.77 9.63 -7.14
N GLY A 34 3.59 9.31 -6.63
CA GLY A 34 2.43 8.96 -7.45
C GLY A 34 2.34 7.47 -7.83
N SER A 35 3.29 6.63 -7.44
CA SER A 35 3.22 5.19 -7.67
C SER A 35 2.11 4.55 -6.84
N ARG A 36 1.26 3.77 -7.52
CA ARG A 36 0.13 3.07 -6.94
C ARG A 36 0.52 1.66 -6.48
N GLY A 37 -0.09 1.20 -5.40
CA GLY A 37 0.08 -0.17 -4.92
C GLY A 37 -1.02 -0.61 -3.96
N VAL A 38 -0.94 -1.86 -3.53
CA VAL A 38 -1.85 -2.49 -2.58
C VAL A 38 -1.06 -2.93 -1.36
N VAL A 39 -1.57 -2.60 -0.17
CA VAL A 39 -1.00 -3.07 1.10
C VAL A 39 -1.39 -4.53 1.29
N TYR A 40 -0.43 -5.45 1.35
CA TYR A 40 -0.70 -6.88 1.55
C TYR A 40 -0.42 -7.37 2.97
N ALA A 41 0.33 -6.60 3.76
CA ALA A 41 0.58 -6.93 5.17
C ALA A 41 0.88 -5.67 5.99
N ALA A 42 0.57 -5.73 7.29
CA ALA A 42 0.86 -4.65 8.22
C ALA A 42 1.44 -5.24 9.52
N SER A 43 2.70 -4.91 9.81
CA SER A 43 3.38 -5.34 11.04
C SER A 43 4.11 -4.13 11.68
N ARG A 44 5.45 -4.11 11.64
CA ARG A 44 6.27 -2.96 12.06
C ARG A 44 6.14 -1.74 11.12
N GLY A 45 5.49 -1.94 9.98
CA GLY A 45 5.08 -0.92 9.02
C GLY A 45 4.22 -1.59 7.95
N LEU A 46 3.91 -0.85 6.88
CA LEU A 46 3.11 -1.35 5.78
C LEU A 46 4.00 -2.08 4.78
N SER A 47 3.51 -3.22 4.30
CA SER A 47 4.11 -3.93 3.19
C SER A 47 3.22 -3.75 1.97
N VAL A 48 3.78 -3.13 0.94
CA VAL A 48 3.06 -2.69 -0.25
C VAL A 48 3.63 -3.42 -1.46
N VAL A 49 2.75 -3.95 -2.30
CA VAL A 49 3.11 -4.36 -3.66
C VAL A 49 2.66 -3.23 -4.60
N PHE A 50 3.61 -2.67 -5.34
CA PHE A 50 3.33 -1.60 -6.28
C PHE A 50 2.95 -2.16 -7.65
N ASP A 51 2.25 -1.37 -8.46
CA ASP A 51 1.99 -1.69 -9.85
C ASP A 51 3.32 -1.79 -10.62
N ALA A 52 3.36 -2.60 -11.67
CA ALA A 52 4.56 -2.76 -12.49
C ALA A 52 4.96 -1.43 -13.15
N CYS A 53 6.27 -1.11 -13.19
CA CYS A 53 6.71 0.11 -13.87
C CYS A 53 6.29 0.06 -15.34
N PRO A 54 5.63 1.10 -15.89
CA PRO A 54 5.32 1.15 -17.32
C PRO A 54 6.60 1.21 -18.19
N CYS A 55 7.73 1.59 -17.60
CA CYS A 55 9.02 1.72 -18.26
C CYS A 55 9.73 0.38 -18.51
N CYS A 56 9.65 -0.57 -17.57
CA CYS A 56 10.47 -1.79 -17.56
C CYS A 56 9.73 -3.04 -17.08
N GLY A 57 8.46 -2.94 -16.70
CA GLY A 57 7.64 -4.06 -16.23
C GLY A 57 7.99 -4.58 -14.84
N VAL A 58 8.98 -4.01 -14.16
CA VAL A 58 9.41 -4.46 -12.83
C VAL A 58 8.35 -4.11 -11.79
N GLN A 59 7.96 -5.11 -10.99
CA GLN A 59 7.07 -4.95 -9.84
C GLN A 59 7.86 -4.92 -8.54
N LEU A 60 7.67 -3.88 -7.73
CA LEU A 60 8.38 -3.72 -6.47
C LEU A 60 7.50 -4.07 -5.26
N ARG A 61 8.10 -4.77 -4.31
CA ARG A 61 7.53 -5.03 -2.99
C ARG A 61 8.39 -4.34 -1.95
N LEU A 62 7.82 -3.35 -1.27
CA LEU A 62 8.50 -2.66 -0.17
C LEU A 62 7.85 -3.03 1.15
N ALA A 63 8.67 -3.35 2.14
CA ALA A 63 8.24 -3.57 3.52
C ALA A 63 8.62 -2.38 4.38
N ARG A 64 7.98 -2.26 5.56
CA ARG A 64 8.23 -1.19 6.54
C ARG A 64 7.98 0.22 5.99
N VAL A 65 7.11 0.35 4.99
CA VAL A 65 6.65 1.63 4.49
C VAL A 65 5.80 2.30 5.57
N ARG A 66 6.10 3.56 5.87
CA ARG A 66 5.37 4.31 6.90
C ARG A 66 4.07 4.90 6.35
N PRO A 67 2.95 4.86 7.09
CA PRO A 67 1.66 5.39 6.66
C PRO A 67 1.68 6.86 6.18
N GLU A 68 2.53 7.70 6.76
CA GLU A 68 2.66 9.11 6.39
C GLU A 68 3.16 9.35 4.96
N MET A 69 3.90 8.38 4.41
CA MET A 69 4.46 8.41 3.06
C MET A 69 3.46 7.98 1.98
N LEU A 70 2.29 7.50 2.39
CA LEU A 70 1.25 6.97 1.51
C LEU A 70 -0.03 7.77 1.67
N ASP A 71 -0.75 7.97 0.58
CA ASP A 71 -2.14 8.40 0.58
C ASP A 71 -3.03 7.21 0.23
N ILE A 72 -4.16 7.08 0.94
CA ILE A 72 -5.13 6.03 0.66
C ILE A 72 -6.08 6.50 -0.44
N VAL A 73 -6.25 5.68 -1.47
CA VAL A 73 -7.12 5.97 -2.62
C VAL A 73 -8.35 5.07 -2.67
N ALA A 74 -8.27 3.88 -2.07
CA ALA A 74 -9.42 3.03 -1.82
C ALA A 74 -9.25 2.31 -0.47
N TYR A 75 -10.34 2.19 0.28
CA TYR A 75 -10.38 1.32 1.45
C TYR A 75 -10.21 -0.14 1.03
N PRO A 76 -9.73 -1.02 1.91
CA PRO A 76 -9.75 -2.44 1.61
C PRO A 76 -11.18 -2.85 1.32
N ASP A 77 -11.37 -3.57 0.21
CA ASP A 77 -12.64 -4.23 -0.03
C ASP A 77 -12.84 -5.21 1.13
N VAL A 78 -13.82 -4.89 1.99
CA VAL A 78 -14.34 -5.81 2.97
C VAL A 78 -15.15 -6.84 2.20
N GLU A 79 -14.49 -7.73 1.46
CA GLU A 79 -15.09 -9.04 1.26
C GLU A 79 -15.18 -9.65 2.66
N GLU A 80 -16.40 -9.65 3.18
CA GLU A 80 -16.79 -10.35 4.38
C GLU A 80 -16.08 -11.70 4.38
N VAL A 81 -15.17 -11.90 5.33
CA VAL A 81 -14.81 -13.26 5.72
C VAL A 81 -16.09 -13.87 6.26
N ALA A 82 -16.83 -14.49 5.34
CA ALA A 82 -18.02 -15.28 5.63
C ALA A 82 -17.72 -16.15 6.85
N GLY A 83 -18.67 -16.16 7.78
CA GLY A 83 -18.61 -16.96 8.98
C GLY A 83 -18.14 -18.38 8.69
N GLY A 84 -16.99 -18.72 9.26
CA GLY A 84 -16.67 -20.10 9.57
C GLY A 84 -17.22 -20.39 10.95
N ASP A 85 -18.51 -20.72 11.02
CA ASP A 85 -19.10 -21.44 12.14
C ASP A 85 -18.22 -22.63 12.52
N LYS A 86 -17.77 -22.67 13.78
CA LYS A 86 -17.49 -23.92 14.47
C LYS A 86 -17.75 -23.77 15.96
#